data_AF-A0A7C3LFQ3-F1
#
_entry.id   AF-A0A7C3LFQ3-F1
#
_cell.length_a   1.000
_cell.length_b   1.000
_cell.length_c   1.000
_cell.angle_alpha   90.00
_cell.angle_beta   90.00
_cell.angle_gamma   90.00
#
_symmetry.space_group_name_H-M   'P 1'
#
loop_
_entity.id
_entity.type
_entity.pdbx_description
1 polymer ?
#
loop_
_entity_poly.entity_id
_entity_poly.type
_entity_poly.pdbx_seq_one_letter_code
_entity_poly.pdbx_strand_id
1 'polypeptide(L)'
;PVARLRWDWNSLICDREDLQFRHYTEKYFPPADILCRYLEDFAAAYDLNIQHGVKVVNVDKVDGRFVVTDAQGNTYTAKRLIVATGIAKPYIPDIPGVELCENYNNHSVDPQAYTNKRVLVVGKGNSAFETADNLIETTAAIHILSPESVKFAWQTHYVGNLRAVNNNFLDTYQLKSQNTVIDAAIDKIEKENGKYQVHLTYTHAKGQTAVVEYDHVIFCTGFRFDPTFFGEGLRPALVYDGRLPAQTSEWESTNIPDLYFAGVLMSACDHKKTMSAFIHGFRHNIEALSNVFEVKYHGEEWPHEAIEATPRAVTDKVIDRVNRAPEMFLQPGFLCDVMVVNEMEGTVDYFNGVRKDYVMDSHFGQNNHYYTISLEYGHFLGDPFSVERDPSPDAAMNAAYLHPVIRHYSYGQIVSEHHINDDLESHWYKDEYVMPALAYFTEQLVPEPVMAMAMD
;
A
#
# COMPACT_ATOMS: atom_id res chain seq x y z
N PRO A 1 15.79 -12.02 -13.22
CA PRO A 1 14.36 -12.40 -13.42
C PRO A 1 13.45 -11.78 -12.35
N VAL A 2 13.65 -12.10 -11.07
CA VAL A 2 12.84 -11.60 -9.93
C VAL A 2 12.88 -10.07 -9.76
N ALA A 3 14.07 -9.46 -9.86
CA ALA A 3 14.21 -7.99 -9.75
C ALA A 3 13.35 -7.21 -10.76
N ARG A 4 12.92 -7.85 -11.87
CA ARG A 4 12.04 -7.20 -12.86
C ARG A 4 10.66 -6.87 -12.29
N LEU A 5 10.19 -7.62 -11.29
CA LEU A 5 8.91 -7.35 -10.63
C LEU A 5 8.87 -5.95 -9.99
N ARG A 6 10.02 -5.34 -9.69
CA ARG A 6 10.12 -3.93 -9.25
C ARG A 6 9.42 -2.96 -10.20
N TRP A 7 9.49 -3.21 -11.51
CA TRP A 7 8.91 -2.35 -12.54
C TRP A 7 7.62 -2.92 -13.14
N ASP A 8 7.25 -4.15 -12.77
CA ASP A 8 6.03 -4.80 -13.22
C ASP A 8 4.89 -4.55 -12.24
N TRP A 9 3.90 -3.78 -12.67
CA TRP A 9 2.80 -3.36 -11.81
C TRP A 9 1.64 -4.37 -11.73
N ASN A 10 1.63 -5.39 -12.59
CA ASN A 10 0.44 -6.20 -12.88
C ASN A 10 0.66 -7.71 -12.71
N SER A 11 1.88 -8.21 -12.89
CA SER A 11 2.16 -9.65 -12.73
C SER A 11 1.84 -10.14 -11.33
N LEU A 12 1.16 -11.29 -11.27
CA LEU A 12 1.02 -12.09 -10.05
C LEU A 12 2.32 -12.87 -9.80
N ILE A 13 2.57 -13.19 -8.52
CA ILE A 13 3.73 -14.00 -8.12
C ILE A 13 3.44 -15.45 -8.50
N CYS A 14 4.33 -16.06 -9.27
CA CYS A 14 4.27 -17.47 -9.63
C CYS A 14 5.62 -17.98 -10.16
N ASP A 15 5.74 -19.29 -10.33
CA ASP A 15 6.91 -20.00 -10.83
C ASP A 15 6.97 -20.08 -12.38
N ARG A 16 5.92 -19.65 -13.08
CA ARG A 16 5.81 -19.69 -14.54
C ARG A 16 6.16 -18.37 -15.22
N GLU A 17 7.26 -18.38 -15.97
CA GLU A 17 7.72 -17.21 -16.73
C GLU A 17 6.77 -16.82 -17.87
N ASP A 18 6.08 -17.79 -18.49
CA ASP A 18 5.13 -17.54 -19.57
C ASP A 18 3.85 -16.82 -19.09
N LEU A 19 3.59 -16.83 -17.78
CA LEU A 19 2.48 -16.12 -17.13
C LEU A 19 2.90 -14.78 -16.51
N GLN A 20 4.00 -14.19 -16.98
CA GLN A 20 4.36 -12.81 -16.64
C GLN A 20 3.60 -11.82 -17.55
N PHE A 21 3.03 -10.78 -16.96
CA PHE A 21 2.13 -9.81 -17.62
C PHE A 21 2.76 -9.12 -18.84
N ARG A 22 4.08 -8.95 -18.85
CA ARG A 22 4.84 -8.44 -20.02
C ARG A 22 4.61 -9.23 -21.32
N HIS A 23 4.18 -10.49 -21.24
CA HIS A 23 3.87 -11.30 -22.41
C HIS A 23 2.50 -10.99 -23.01
N TYR A 24 1.71 -10.11 -22.37
CA TYR A 24 0.39 -9.69 -22.81
C TYR A 24 0.40 -8.34 -23.51
N THR A 25 1.37 -7.48 -23.20
CA THR A 25 1.48 -6.11 -23.74
C THR A 25 2.84 -5.49 -23.43
N GLU A 26 3.34 -4.67 -24.37
CA GLU A 26 4.54 -3.83 -24.19
C GLU A 26 4.20 -2.41 -23.72
N LYS A 27 2.90 -2.07 -23.60
CA LYS A 27 2.46 -0.73 -23.16
C LYS A 27 2.70 -0.54 -21.67
N TYR A 28 3.28 0.61 -21.33
CA TYR A 28 3.48 1.02 -19.93
C TYR A 28 2.15 1.23 -19.18
N PHE A 29 1.15 1.81 -19.84
CA PHE A 29 -0.23 1.89 -19.35
C PHE A 29 -1.15 1.06 -20.27
N PRO A 30 -1.38 -0.22 -19.94
CA PRO A 30 -2.20 -1.10 -20.75
C PRO A 30 -3.71 -0.80 -20.59
N PRO A 31 -4.52 -1.05 -21.62
CA PRO A 31 -5.97 -1.11 -21.48
C PRO A 31 -6.41 -2.16 -20.44
N ALA A 32 -7.51 -1.91 -19.74
CA ALA A 32 -7.97 -2.74 -18.63
C ALA A 32 -8.37 -4.17 -19.04
N ASP A 33 -8.89 -4.36 -20.25
CA ASP A 33 -9.28 -5.66 -20.81
C ASP A 33 -8.09 -6.64 -20.92
N ILE A 34 -6.87 -6.12 -21.08
CA ILE A 34 -5.65 -6.94 -21.09
C ILE A 34 -5.41 -7.57 -19.71
N LEU A 35 -5.72 -6.85 -18.64
CA LEU A 35 -5.65 -7.39 -17.27
C LEU A 35 -6.70 -8.46 -17.03
N CYS A 36 -7.93 -8.29 -17.55
CA CYS A 36 -8.96 -9.31 -17.45
C CYS A 36 -8.52 -10.62 -18.13
N ARG A 37 -8.03 -10.54 -19.37
CA ARG A 37 -7.50 -11.71 -20.11
C ARG A 37 -6.36 -12.38 -19.36
N TYR A 38 -5.42 -11.60 -18.82
CA TYR A 38 -4.32 -12.12 -18.02
C TYR A 38 -4.79 -12.94 -16.82
N LEU A 39 -5.77 -12.44 -16.06
CA LEU A 39 -6.31 -13.13 -14.89
C LEU A 39 -7.09 -14.41 -15.27
N GLU A 40 -7.79 -14.41 -16.41
CA GLU A 40 -8.44 -15.60 -16.96
C GLU A 40 -7.43 -16.68 -17.33
N ASP A 41 -6.38 -16.32 -18.08
CA ASP A 41 -5.32 -17.25 -18.48
C ASP A 41 -4.56 -17.79 -17.26
N PHE A 42 -4.30 -16.95 -16.26
CA PHE A 42 -3.68 -17.36 -15.00
C PHE A 42 -4.56 -18.37 -14.24
N ALA A 43 -5.85 -18.09 -14.12
CA ALA A 43 -6.78 -18.99 -13.44
C ALA A 43 -6.89 -20.35 -14.15
N ALA A 44 -6.93 -20.35 -15.48
CA ALA A 44 -6.96 -21.57 -16.28
C ALA A 44 -5.65 -22.37 -16.17
N ALA A 45 -4.50 -21.69 -16.16
CA ALA A 45 -3.20 -22.33 -16.13
C ALA A 45 -2.88 -23.09 -14.83
N TYR A 46 -3.44 -22.65 -13.70
CA TYR A 46 -3.30 -23.29 -12.39
C TYR A 46 -4.53 -24.09 -11.96
N ASP A 47 -5.54 -24.24 -12.82
CA ASP A 47 -6.81 -24.91 -12.51
C ASP A 47 -7.41 -24.42 -11.17
N LEU A 48 -7.46 -23.09 -11.00
CA LEU A 48 -7.90 -22.49 -9.74
C LEU A 48 -9.39 -22.81 -9.50
N ASN A 49 -9.70 -23.26 -8.27
CA ASN A 49 -11.07 -23.57 -7.86
C ASN A 49 -11.90 -22.29 -7.63
N ILE A 50 -12.38 -21.68 -8.72
CA ILE A 50 -13.14 -20.43 -8.71
C ILE A 50 -14.58 -20.70 -9.12
N GLN A 51 -15.53 -20.26 -8.29
CA GLN A 51 -16.95 -20.31 -8.60
C GLN A 51 -17.44 -18.92 -9.02
N HIS A 52 -17.68 -18.74 -10.32
CA HIS A 52 -18.22 -17.50 -10.87
C HIS A 52 -19.74 -17.39 -10.69
N GLY A 53 -20.27 -16.16 -10.74
CA GLY A 53 -21.72 -15.92 -10.63
C GLY A 53 -22.28 -16.11 -9.22
N VAL A 54 -21.43 -16.36 -8.23
CA VAL A 54 -21.80 -16.51 -6.82
C VAL A 54 -21.63 -15.19 -6.10
N LYS A 55 -22.73 -14.64 -5.57
CA LYS A 55 -22.70 -13.44 -4.72
C LYS A 55 -22.93 -13.85 -3.27
N VAL A 56 -21.91 -13.71 -2.44
CA VAL A 56 -22.04 -13.87 -0.99
C VAL A 56 -22.92 -12.75 -0.44
N VAL A 57 -23.92 -13.11 0.38
CA VAL A 57 -24.87 -12.15 0.98
C VAL A 57 -24.90 -12.21 2.50
N ASN A 58 -24.47 -13.33 3.09
CA ASN A 58 -24.39 -13.48 4.54
C ASN A 58 -23.19 -14.35 4.94
N VAL A 59 -22.52 -13.96 6.02
CA VAL A 59 -21.43 -14.69 6.67
C VAL A 59 -21.69 -14.68 8.15
N ASP A 60 -21.82 -15.87 8.72
CA ASP A 60 -21.93 -16.13 10.15
C ASP A 60 -20.82 -17.07 10.62
N LYS A 61 -20.70 -17.26 11.94
CA LYS A 61 -19.79 -18.25 12.55
C LYS A 61 -20.60 -19.13 13.50
N VAL A 62 -20.67 -20.43 13.21
CA VAL A 62 -21.42 -21.43 13.98
C VAL A 62 -20.45 -22.55 14.39
N ASP A 63 -20.44 -22.91 15.68
CA ASP A 63 -19.54 -23.93 16.24
C ASP A 63 -18.07 -23.75 15.83
N GLY A 64 -17.60 -22.50 15.81
CA GLY A 64 -16.23 -22.13 15.46
C GLY A 64 -15.90 -22.16 13.96
N ARG A 65 -16.87 -22.41 13.07
CA ARG A 65 -16.67 -22.43 11.62
C ARG A 65 -17.46 -21.33 10.93
N PHE A 66 -16.89 -20.74 9.88
CA PHE A 66 -17.62 -19.80 9.03
C PHE A 66 -18.69 -20.53 8.25
N VAL A 67 -19.87 -19.93 8.19
CA VAL A 67 -21.02 -20.35 7.39
C VAL A 67 -21.31 -19.21 6.42
N VAL A 68 -21.00 -19.43 5.14
CA VAL A 68 -21.14 -18.45 4.07
C VAL A 68 -22.38 -18.80 3.26
N THR A 69 -23.29 -17.85 3.09
CA THR A 69 -24.52 -18.02 2.30
C THR A 69 -24.48 -17.10 1.08
N ASP A 70 -24.76 -17.68 -0.09
CA ASP A 70 -24.89 -16.93 -1.33
C ASP A 70 -26.32 -16.45 -1.60
N ALA A 71 -26.48 -15.60 -2.61
CA ALA A 71 -27.76 -15.03 -3.01
C ALA A 71 -28.79 -16.08 -3.51
N GLN A 72 -28.33 -17.29 -3.84
CA GLN A 72 -29.17 -18.42 -4.26
C GLN A 72 -29.59 -19.29 -3.07
N GLY A 73 -29.09 -19.01 -1.86
CA GLY A 73 -29.36 -19.76 -0.64
C GLY A 73 -28.47 -20.99 -0.45
N ASN A 74 -27.43 -21.18 -1.26
CA ASN A 74 -26.46 -22.23 -1.00
C ASN A 74 -25.58 -21.84 0.19
N THR A 75 -25.12 -22.85 0.93
CA THR A 75 -24.30 -22.66 2.12
C THR A 75 -22.97 -23.38 1.98
N TYR A 76 -21.89 -22.68 2.35
CA TYR A 76 -20.52 -23.18 2.36
C TYR A 76 -19.97 -23.07 3.77
N THR A 77 -19.15 -24.03 4.19
CA THR A 77 -18.52 -23.99 5.52
C THR A 77 -17.00 -23.98 5.41
N ALA A 78 -16.34 -23.12 6.16
CA ALA A 78 -14.88 -23.02 6.18
C ALA A 78 -14.35 -22.89 7.60
N LYS A 79 -13.13 -23.38 7.85
CA LYS A 79 -12.43 -23.15 9.13
C LYS A 79 -11.90 -21.71 9.21
N ARG A 80 -11.46 -21.17 8.08
CA ARG A 80 -10.88 -19.82 7.91
C ARG A 80 -11.56 -19.14 6.73
N LEU A 81 -11.69 -17.83 6.80
CA LEU A 81 -12.28 -17.01 5.74
C LEU A 81 -11.30 -15.91 5.35
N ILE A 82 -11.03 -15.77 4.05
CA ILE A 82 -10.21 -14.68 3.51
C ILE A 82 -11.13 -13.78 2.70
N VAL A 83 -11.22 -12.52 3.08
CA VAL A 83 -12.01 -11.50 2.38
C VAL A 83 -11.10 -10.72 1.44
N ALA A 84 -11.32 -10.88 0.14
CA ALA A 84 -10.59 -10.20 -0.92
C ALA A 84 -11.52 -9.36 -1.82
N THR A 85 -12.61 -8.84 -1.27
CA THR A 85 -13.67 -8.12 -2.04
C THR A 85 -13.29 -6.69 -2.43
N GLY A 86 -12.12 -6.20 -2.02
CA GLY A 86 -11.68 -4.83 -2.22
C GLY A 86 -12.57 -3.79 -1.52
N ILE A 87 -12.49 -2.55 -2.00
CA ILE A 87 -13.23 -1.39 -1.49
C ILE A 87 -14.25 -0.90 -2.53
N ALA A 88 -15.29 -1.68 -2.81
CA ALA A 88 -16.20 -1.39 -3.93
C ALA A 88 -17.25 -0.30 -3.64
N LYS A 89 -17.53 0.04 -2.38
CA LYS A 89 -18.55 1.05 -2.04
C LYS A 89 -17.96 2.46 -2.07
N PRO A 90 -18.60 3.43 -2.73
CA PRO A 90 -18.22 4.83 -2.62
C PRO A 90 -18.15 5.27 -1.15
N TYR A 91 -17.12 6.01 -0.79
CA TYR A 91 -17.11 6.76 0.45
C TYR A 91 -17.94 8.02 0.23
N ILE A 92 -18.99 8.21 1.03
CA ILE A 92 -19.83 9.40 0.97
C ILE A 92 -19.61 10.16 2.28
N PRO A 93 -19.00 11.37 2.24
CA PRO A 93 -18.81 12.18 3.44
C PRO A 93 -20.15 12.66 3.98
N ASP A 94 -20.22 12.90 5.29
CA ASP A 94 -21.40 13.44 5.96
C ASP A 94 -21.53 14.95 5.69
N ILE A 95 -22.13 15.28 4.55
CA ILE A 95 -22.38 16.65 4.09
C ILE A 95 -23.87 16.76 3.77
N PRO A 96 -24.62 17.69 4.37
CA PRO A 96 -26.03 17.89 4.05
C PRO A 96 -26.23 18.17 2.54
N GLY A 97 -27.10 17.40 1.90
CA GLY A 97 -27.43 17.52 0.47
C GLY A 97 -26.51 16.72 -0.47
N VAL A 98 -25.55 15.95 0.05
CA VAL A 98 -24.67 15.09 -0.77
C VAL A 98 -25.45 14.04 -1.56
N GLU A 99 -26.59 13.58 -1.04
CA GLU A 99 -27.49 12.63 -1.71
C GLU A 99 -28.12 13.18 -3.00
N LEU A 100 -28.07 14.49 -3.22
CA LEU A 100 -28.52 15.14 -4.44
C LEU A 100 -27.50 15.04 -5.58
N CYS A 101 -26.25 14.68 -5.27
CA CYS A 101 -25.11 14.78 -6.17
C CYS A 101 -24.75 13.45 -6.84
N GLU A 102 -23.96 13.56 -7.91
CA GLU A 102 -23.32 12.41 -8.56
C GLU A 102 -22.07 12.01 -7.77
N ASN A 103 -21.58 10.80 -8.00
CA ASN A 103 -20.31 10.30 -7.51
C ASN A 103 -19.55 9.59 -8.64
N TYR A 104 -18.30 9.24 -8.36
CA TYR A 104 -17.42 8.60 -9.33
C TYR A 104 -18.04 7.37 -10.04
N ASN A 105 -18.90 6.61 -9.37
CA ASN A 105 -19.50 5.40 -9.96
C ASN A 105 -20.72 5.65 -10.86
N ASN A 106 -21.37 6.82 -10.77
CA ASN A 106 -22.66 7.05 -11.45
C ASN A 106 -22.71 8.30 -12.33
N HIS A 107 -21.68 9.14 -12.31
CA HIS A 107 -21.57 10.26 -13.24
C HIS A 107 -21.43 9.77 -14.69
N SER A 108 -21.83 10.60 -15.65
CA SER A 108 -21.58 10.32 -17.06
C SER A 108 -20.09 10.44 -17.35
N VAL A 109 -19.52 9.46 -18.05
CA VAL A 109 -18.14 9.57 -18.55
C VAL A 109 -18.06 10.20 -19.95
N ASP A 110 -19.22 10.41 -20.61
CA ASP A 110 -19.30 11.13 -21.89
C ASP A 110 -19.11 12.64 -21.67
N PRO A 111 -18.00 13.24 -22.14
CA PRO A 111 -17.75 14.67 -21.97
C PRO A 111 -18.81 15.56 -22.61
N GLN A 112 -19.54 15.08 -23.63
CA GLN A 112 -20.57 15.85 -24.32
C GLN A 112 -21.77 16.18 -23.41
N ALA A 113 -22.02 15.36 -22.39
CA ALA A 113 -23.05 15.63 -21.38
C ALA A 113 -22.76 16.91 -20.57
N TYR A 114 -21.50 17.35 -20.53
CA TYR A 114 -21.02 18.48 -19.74
C TYR A 114 -20.69 19.72 -20.59
N THR A 115 -21.08 19.73 -21.86
CA THR A 115 -20.82 20.84 -22.78
C THR A 115 -21.38 22.17 -22.25
N ASN A 116 -20.50 23.18 -22.12
CA ASN A 116 -20.80 24.51 -21.58
C ASN A 116 -21.36 24.49 -20.14
N LYS A 117 -21.11 23.44 -19.36
CA LYS A 117 -21.53 23.30 -17.97
C LYS A 117 -20.43 23.70 -17.01
N ARG A 118 -20.82 24.22 -15.83
CA ARG A 118 -19.90 24.41 -14.72
C ARG A 118 -19.96 23.21 -13.78
N VAL A 119 -18.83 22.54 -13.58
CA VAL A 119 -18.75 21.27 -12.85
C VAL A 119 -17.89 21.41 -11.61
N LEU A 120 -18.39 20.94 -10.47
CA LEU A 120 -17.61 20.74 -9.26
C LEU A 120 -17.20 19.27 -9.15
N VAL A 121 -15.91 19.00 -9.02
CA VAL A 121 -15.37 17.68 -8.68
C VAL A 121 -14.85 17.74 -7.24
N VAL A 122 -15.41 16.91 -6.35
CA VAL A 122 -15.06 16.88 -4.93
C VAL A 122 -14.05 15.78 -4.65
N GLY A 123 -12.87 16.15 -4.15
CA GLY A 123 -11.71 15.30 -3.94
C GLY A 123 -10.44 15.87 -4.62
N LYS A 124 -9.25 15.45 -4.18
CA LYS A 124 -7.96 15.83 -4.80
C LYS A 124 -7.00 14.64 -4.97
N GLY A 125 -7.56 13.43 -5.04
CA GLY A 125 -6.81 12.22 -5.42
C GLY A 125 -6.84 11.98 -6.93
N ASN A 126 -6.24 10.88 -7.39
CA ASN A 126 -6.18 10.53 -8.81
C ASN A 126 -7.55 10.55 -9.50
N SER A 127 -8.57 9.91 -8.92
CA SER A 127 -9.92 9.86 -9.50
C SER A 127 -10.54 11.25 -9.75
N ALA A 128 -10.28 12.23 -8.89
CA ALA A 128 -10.81 13.58 -9.08
C ALA A 128 -10.15 14.28 -10.27
N PHE A 129 -8.84 14.13 -10.40
CA PHE A 129 -8.07 14.71 -11.49
C PHE A 129 -8.31 14.00 -12.82
N GLU A 130 -8.46 12.67 -12.83
CA GLU A 130 -8.86 11.90 -14.02
C GLU A 130 -10.24 12.32 -14.52
N THR A 131 -11.24 12.44 -13.62
CA THR A 131 -12.57 12.93 -13.98
C THR A 131 -12.49 14.35 -14.54
N ALA A 132 -11.73 15.24 -13.91
CA ALA A 132 -11.59 16.61 -14.37
C ALA A 132 -10.90 16.71 -15.74
N ASP A 133 -9.85 15.92 -15.96
CA ASP A 133 -9.11 15.87 -17.22
C ASP A 133 -9.98 15.37 -18.37
N ASN A 134 -10.79 14.32 -18.14
CA ASN A 134 -11.75 13.82 -19.14
C ASN A 134 -12.78 14.88 -19.56
N LEU A 135 -13.13 15.82 -18.67
CA LEU A 135 -14.17 16.83 -18.91
C LEU A 135 -13.60 18.18 -19.38
N ILE A 136 -12.28 18.33 -19.43
CA ILE A 136 -11.63 19.64 -19.58
C ILE A 136 -11.90 20.29 -20.94
N GLU A 137 -12.09 19.48 -21.99
CA GLU A 137 -12.27 19.97 -23.36
C GLU A 137 -13.67 20.51 -23.64
N THR A 138 -14.69 20.13 -22.86
CA THR A 138 -16.10 20.43 -23.16
C THR A 138 -16.77 21.37 -22.16
N THR A 139 -16.26 21.44 -20.93
CA THR A 139 -16.90 22.19 -19.85
C THR A 139 -16.65 23.70 -19.93
N ALA A 140 -17.57 24.49 -19.35
CA ALA A 140 -17.38 25.95 -19.22
C ALA A 140 -16.47 26.35 -18.06
N ALA A 141 -16.35 25.50 -17.04
CA ALA A 141 -15.33 25.59 -15.99
C ALA A 141 -15.42 24.36 -15.08
N ILE A 142 -14.28 23.88 -14.62
CA ILE A 142 -14.19 22.83 -13.62
C ILE A 142 -13.51 23.39 -12.38
N HIS A 143 -14.13 23.14 -11.23
CA HIS A 143 -13.52 23.34 -9.94
C HIS A 143 -13.23 21.99 -9.28
N ILE A 144 -11.99 21.76 -8.86
CA ILE A 144 -11.62 20.62 -8.01
C ILE A 144 -11.52 21.11 -6.57
N LEU A 145 -12.25 20.49 -5.64
CA LEU A 145 -12.37 20.98 -4.26
C LEU A 145 -12.14 19.89 -3.21
N SER A 146 -11.34 20.22 -2.20
CA SER A 146 -11.12 19.42 -0.98
C SER A 146 -10.62 20.33 0.13
N PRO A 147 -10.86 20.04 1.42
CA PRO A 147 -10.35 20.85 2.52
C PRO A 147 -8.81 20.84 2.60
N GLU A 148 -8.18 19.72 2.21
CA GLU A 148 -6.72 19.59 2.14
C GLU A 148 -6.15 20.06 0.81
N SER A 149 -4.91 20.56 0.83
CA SER A 149 -4.12 20.88 -0.36
C SER A 149 -3.75 19.62 -1.17
N VAL A 150 -3.42 19.81 -2.45
CA VAL A 150 -2.95 18.72 -3.32
C VAL A 150 -1.66 18.13 -2.75
N LYS A 151 -1.64 16.81 -2.60
CA LYS A 151 -0.43 16.04 -2.29
C LYS A 151 0.00 15.31 -3.55
N PHE A 152 1.28 15.38 -3.87
CA PHE A 152 1.86 14.75 -5.06
C PHE A 152 2.52 13.43 -4.71
N ALA A 153 2.26 12.39 -5.51
CA ALA A 153 2.80 11.06 -5.26
C ALA A 153 4.34 11.02 -5.24
N TRP A 154 5.01 11.88 -6.02
CA TRP A 154 6.48 11.96 -6.03
C TRP A 154 7.06 12.70 -4.82
N GLN A 155 6.25 13.43 -4.05
CA GLN A 155 6.67 14.05 -2.79
C GLN A 155 6.39 13.14 -1.59
N THR A 156 5.23 12.47 -1.61
CA THR A 156 4.81 11.61 -0.49
C THR A 156 5.30 10.17 -0.62
N HIS A 157 5.81 9.80 -1.79
CA HIS A 157 6.12 8.42 -2.19
C HIS A 157 4.93 7.46 -2.11
N TYR A 158 3.69 7.99 -2.05
CA TYR A 158 2.47 7.20 -1.99
C TYR A 158 1.64 7.37 -3.26
N VAL A 159 1.46 6.26 -3.99
CA VAL A 159 0.80 6.22 -5.32
C VAL A 159 -0.67 6.66 -5.28
N GLY A 160 -1.32 6.60 -4.11
CA GLY A 160 -2.70 7.09 -3.96
C GLY A 160 -2.84 8.62 -3.94
N ASN A 161 -1.74 9.36 -3.81
CA ASN A 161 -1.70 10.80 -4.04
C ASN A 161 -1.63 11.13 -5.54
N LEU A 162 -1.77 12.41 -5.91
CA LEU A 162 -1.86 12.80 -7.31
C LEU A 162 -0.60 12.39 -8.07
N ARG A 163 -0.77 11.50 -9.05
CA ARG A 163 0.31 11.04 -9.92
C ARG A 163 0.57 12.02 -11.06
N ALA A 164 1.79 12.02 -11.57
CA ALA A 164 2.19 12.87 -12.68
C ALA A 164 1.36 12.62 -13.95
N VAL A 165 0.97 11.36 -14.22
CA VAL A 165 0.12 11.02 -15.38
C VAL A 165 -1.26 11.70 -15.34
N ASN A 166 -1.73 12.11 -14.15
CA ASN A 166 -3.04 12.71 -13.94
C ASN A 166 -2.96 14.22 -13.65
N ASN A 167 -1.82 14.88 -13.87
CA ASN A 167 -1.60 16.25 -13.42
C ASN A 167 -1.96 17.33 -14.47
N ASN A 168 -2.31 16.95 -15.71
CA ASN A 168 -2.54 17.86 -16.83
C ASN A 168 -3.52 19.00 -16.50
N PHE A 169 -4.57 18.71 -15.71
CA PHE A 169 -5.51 19.71 -15.21
C PHE A 169 -4.85 20.91 -14.50
N LEU A 170 -3.73 20.70 -13.79
CA LEU A 170 -3.07 21.75 -13.01
C LEU A 170 -2.54 22.87 -13.88
N ASP A 171 -2.13 22.60 -15.12
CA ASP A 171 -1.67 23.64 -16.03
C ASP A 171 -2.80 24.62 -16.34
N THR A 172 -4.02 24.12 -16.53
CA THR A 172 -5.18 24.99 -16.79
C THR A 172 -5.52 25.90 -15.60
N TYR A 173 -5.23 25.45 -14.38
CA TYR A 173 -5.39 26.26 -13.17
C TYR A 173 -4.25 27.27 -12.96
N GLN A 174 -3.00 26.82 -13.07
CA GLN A 174 -1.82 27.63 -12.79
C GLN A 174 -1.56 28.67 -13.88
N LEU A 175 -1.77 28.29 -15.15
CA LEU A 175 -1.66 29.19 -16.31
C LEU A 175 -2.96 29.98 -16.58
N LYS A 176 -3.90 29.96 -15.63
CA LYS A 176 -5.16 30.75 -15.66
C LYS A 176 -6.01 30.55 -16.91
N SER A 177 -6.00 29.32 -17.44
CA SER A 177 -6.82 28.89 -18.56
C SER A 177 -8.14 28.27 -18.06
N GLN A 178 -8.95 29.04 -17.31
CA GLN A 178 -10.36 28.76 -16.95
C GLN A 178 -10.66 27.93 -15.68
N ASN A 179 -9.82 26.96 -15.30
CA ASN A 179 -10.16 26.01 -14.21
C ASN A 179 -9.55 26.38 -12.85
N THR A 180 -10.07 25.79 -11.76
CA THR A 180 -9.65 26.12 -10.39
C THR A 180 -9.46 24.89 -9.50
N VAL A 181 -8.38 24.87 -8.72
CA VAL A 181 -8.22 23.98 -7.56
C VAL A 181 -8.46 24.78 -6.29
N ILE A 182 -9.36 24.29 -5.42
CA ILE A 182 -9.88 25.02 -4.26
C ILE A 182 -9.63 24.24 -2.96
N ASP A 183 -8.99 24.90 -2.00
CA ASP A 183 -8.83 24.44 -0.63
C ASP A 183 -9.99 24.99 0.21
N ALA A 184 -11.05 24.18 0.38
CA ALA A 184 -12.25 24.56 1.12
C ALA A 184 -13.00 23.32 1.63
N ALA A 185 -13.72 23.48 2.74
CA ALA A 185 -14.74 22.54 3.20
C ALA A 185 -16.09 22.89 2.55
N ILE A 186 -16.92 21.88 2.28
CA ILE A 186 -18.31 22.07 1.88
C ILE A 186 -19.17 21.99 3.13
N ASP A 187 -19.92 23.06 3.41
CA ASP A 187 -20.78 23.14 4.59
C ASP A 187 -22.15 22.49 4.33
N LYS A 188 -22.71 22.72 3.14
CA LYS A 188 -23.95 22.10 2.65
C LYS A 188 -24.09 22.27 1.13
N ILE A 189 -24.96 21.46 0.54
CA ILE A 189 -25.34 21.54 -0.87
C ILE A 189 -26.86 21.62 -0.96
N GLU A 190 -27.36 22.59 -1.72
CA GLU A 190 -28.79 22.73 -2.03
C GLU A 190 -29.00 22.68 -3.54
N LYS A 191 -30.20 22.30 -3.98
CA LYS A 191 -30.54 22.28 -5.41
C LYS A 191 -31.72 23.20 -5.68
N GLU A 192 -31.48 24.28 -6.42
CA GLU A 192 -32.45 25.31 -6.74
C GLU A 192 -32.49 25.55 -8.25
N ASN A 193 -33.69 25.60 -8.84
CA ASN A 193 -33.88 25.82 -10.29
C ASN A 193 -33.03 24.91 -11.19
N GLY A 194 -32.76 23.68 -10.74
CA GLY A 194 -31.95 22.69 -11.47
C GLY A 194 -30.43 22.87 -11.33
N LYS A 195 -29.95 23.82 -10.52
CA LYS A 195 -28.54 24.07 -10.23
C LYS A 195 -28.19 23.72 -8.80
N TYR A 196 -26.95 23.35 -8.55
CA TYR A 196 -26.43 23.10 -7.21
C TYR A 196 -25.87 24.41 -6.62
N GLN A 197 -26.36 24.80 -5.46
CA GLN A 197 -25.80 25.87 -4.64
C GLN A 197 -24.89 25.24 -3.59
N VAL A 198 -23.57 25.38 -3.77
CA VAL A 198 -22.58 24.77 -2.89
C VAL A 198 -22.05 25.84 -1.93
N HIS A 199 -22.34 25.65 -0.65
CA HIS A 199 -21.84 26.50 0.43
C HIS A 199 -20.47 25.98 0.87
N LEU A 200 -19.47 26.84 0.83
CA LEU A 200 -18.10 26.47 1.15
C LEU A 200 -17.44 27.46 2.10
N THR A 201 -16.51 26.93 2.90
CA THR A 201 -15.62 27.69 3.79
C THR A 201 -14.18 27.43 3.38
N TYR A 202 -13.46 28.48 2.97
CA TYR A 202 -12.09 28.38 2.46
C TYR A 202 -11.07 28.07 3.57
N THR A 203 -10.22 27.06 3.34
CA THR A 203 -9.18 26.64 4.29
C THR A 203 -8.09 27.72 4.47
N HIS A 204 -7.68 28.37 3.39
CA HIS A 204 -6.55 29.31 3.38
C HIS A 204 -6.94 30.78 3.23
N ALA A 205 -8.21 31.13 3.43
CA ALA A 205 -8.71 32.50 3.30
C ALA A 205 -9.39 33.01 4.59
N LYS A 206 -8.79 32.70 5.76
CA LYS A 206 -9.21 33.20 7.08
C LYS A 206 -10.70 32.95 7.38
N GLY A 207 -11.23 31.79 7.01
CA GLY A 207 -12.63 31.42 7.24
C GLY A 207 -13.63 32.15 6.34
N GLN A 208 -13.18 32.77 5.24
CA GLN A 208 -14.06 33.31 4.23
C GLN A 208 -15.01 32.22 3.73
N THR A 209 -16.28 32.59 3.54
CA THR A 209 -17.30 31.70 2.99
C THR A 209 -17.75 32.17 1.61
N ALA A 210 -18.30 31.26 0.81
CA ALA A 210 -18.94 31.57 -0.46
C ALA A 210 -20.09 30.60 -0.76
N VAL A 211 -21.00 31.03 -1.61
CA VAL A 211 -21.97 30.16 -2.27
C VAL A 211 -21.65 30.18 -3.75
N VAL A 212 -21.42 29.01 -4.33
CA VAL A 212 -21.05 28.89 -5.75
C VAL A 212 -22.04 27.97 -6.44
N GLU A 213 -22.60 28.46 -7.54
CA GLU A 213 -23.53 27.72 -8.38
C GLU A 213 -22.79 26.79 -9.36
N TYR A 214 -23.28 25.55 -9.50
CA TYR A 214 -22.81 24.56 -10.46
C TYR A 214 -23.97 23.87 -11.20
N ASP A 215 -23.71 23.41 -12.42
CA ASP A 215 -24.59 22.51 -13.17
C ASP A 215 -24.51 21.09 -12.63
N HIS A 216 -23.30 20.62 -12.27
CA HIS A 216 -23.04 19.28 -11.77
C HIS A 216 -22.09 19.32 -10.58
N VAL A 217 -22.28 18.37 -9.66
CA VAL A 217 -21.39 18.11 -8.53
C VAL A 217 -21.11 16.62 -8.49
N ILE A 218 -19.82 16.25 -8.59
CA ILE A 218 -19.35 14.86 -8.69
C ILE A 218 -18.41 14.57 -7.52
N PHE A 219 -18.80 13.63 -6.66
CA PHE A 219 -17.98 13.18 -5.54
C PHE A 219 -16.99 12.08 -5.95
N CYS A 220 -15.71 12.46 -5.98
CA CYS A 220 -14.55 11.59 -6.19
C CYS A 220 -13.76 11.41 -4.87
N THR A 221 -14.46 11.08 -3.78
CA THR A 221 -13.91 11.07 -2.40
C THR A 221 -13.37 9.70 -1.93
N GLY A 222 -13.16 8.80 -2.89
CA GLY A 222 -12.62 7.46 -2.67
C GLY A 222 -13.69 6.44 -2.31
N PHE A 223 -13.25 5.31 -1.77
CA PHE A 223 -14.08 4.15 -1.52
C PHE A 223 -13.86 3.58 -0.10
N ARG A 224 -14.73 2.65 0.29
CA ARG A 224 -14.68 1.91 1.55
C ARG A 224 -15.02 0.43 1.37
N PHE A 225 -14.56 -0.37 2.31
CA PHE A 225 -14.96 -1.76 2.50
C PHE A 225 -16.46 -1.87 2.80
N ASP A 226 -17.08 -2.95 2.33
CA ASP A 226 -18.49 -3.25 2.58
C ASP A 226 -18.62 -4.39 3.59
N PRO A 227 -18.91 -4.12 4.88
CA PRO A 227 -19.09 -5.16 5.88
C PRO A 227 -20.52 -5.71 5.91
N THR A 228 -21.43 -5.28 5.04
CA THR A 228 -22.88 -5.54 5.20
C THR A 228 -23.28 -6.99 4.97
N PHE A 229 -22.42 -7.81 4.37
CA PHE A 229 -22.63 -9.25 4.23
C PHE A 229 -22.20 -10.05 5.48
N PHE A 230 -21.67 -9.42 6.52
CA PHE A 230 -21.47 -10.05 7.82
C PHE A 230 -22.70 -9.91 8.70
N GLY A 231 -23.09 -11.00 9.36
CA GLY A 231 -24.11 -10.98 10.42
C GLY A 231 -23.73 -9.98 11.52
N GLU A 232 -24.73 -9.40 12.22
CA GLU A 232 -24.49 -8.32 13.19
C GLU A 232 -23.47 -8.66 14.27
N GLY A 233 -23.44 -9.93 14.73
CA GLY A 233 -22.47 -10.41 15.72
C GLY A 233 -21.07 -10.75 15.17
N LEU A 234 -20.88 -10.67 13.84
CA LEU A 234 -19.64 -11.03 13.16
C LEU A 234 -19.10 -9.87 12.30
N ARG A 235 -19.43 -8.62 12.64
CA ARG A 235 -18.90 -7.47 11.89
C ARG A 235 -17.43 -7.20 12.27
N PRO A 236 -16.51 -7.16 11.29
CA PRO A 236 -15.14 -6.79 11.59
C PRO A 236 -15.08 -5.33 12.06
N ALA A 237 -14.22 -5.06 13.04
CA ALA A 237 -13.91 -3.70 13.44
C ALA A 237 -13.34 -2.93 12.25
N LEU A 238 -13.66 -1.64 12.13
CA LEU A 238 -13.20 -0.79 11.03
C LEU A 238 -12.32 0.34 11.55
N VAL A 239 -11.38 0.78 10.71
CA VAL A 239 -10.43 1.86 10.95
C VAL A 239 -10.51 2.91 9.82
N TYR A 240 -9.87 4.07 10.04
CA TYR A 240 -9.82 5.19 9.09
C TYR A 240 -11.20 5.66 8.64
N ASP A 241 -12.04 6.06 9.60
CA ASP A 241 -13.42 6.51 9.37
C ASP A 241 -14.31 5.45 8.70
N GLY A 242 -14.14 4.19 9.11
CA GLY A 242 -14.94 3.08 8.60
C GLY A 242 -14.58 2.67 7.17
N ARG A 243 -13.38 3.03 6.67
CA ARG A 243 -12.98 2.74 5.29
C ARG A 243 -12.38 1.36 5.09
N LEU A 244 -11.65 0.85 6.09
CA LEU A 244 -10.90 -0.41 5.98
C LEU A 244 -11.11 -1.27 7.24
N PRO A 245 -11.06 -2.61 7.12
CA PRO A 245 -11.16 -3.50 8.28
C PRO A 245 -9.86 -3.48 9.11
N ALA A 246 -10.01 -3.40 10.43
CA ALA A 246 -8.91 -3.44 11.38
C ALA A 246 -8.22 -4.80 11.37
N GLN A 247 -6.88 -4.78 11.36
CA GLN A 247 -6.05 -5.97 11.12
C GLN A 247 -4.87 -6.06 12.09
N THR A 248 -4.49 -7.28 12.47
CA THR A 248 -3.27 -7.59 13.23
C THR A 248 -2.02 -7.54 12.34
N SER A 249 -0.85 -7.88 12.90
CA SER A 249 0.40 -8.10 12.13
C SER A 249 0.27 -9.22 11.07
N GLU A 250 -0.67 -10.13 11.24
CA GLU A 250 -0.95 -11.27 10.35
C GLU A 250 -2.03 -10.99 9.29
N TRP A 251 -2.52 -9.75 9.17
CA TRP A 251 -3.71 -9.40 8.37
C TRP A 251 -5.00 -10.13 8.80
N GLU A 252 -5.00 -10.69 10.01
CA GLU A 252 -6.19 -11.25 10.66
C GLU A 252 -7.05 -10.10 11.23
N SER A 253 -8.36 -10.28 11.25
CA SER A 253 -9.28 -9.38 11.94
C SER A 253 -8.92 -9.27 13.42
N THR A 254 -8.87 -8.04 13.93
CA THR A 254 -8.56 -7.80 15.35
C THR A 254 -9.63 -8.30 16.32
N ASN A 255 -10.85 -8.55 15.84
CA ASN A 255 -11.99 -8.94 16.69
C ASN A 255 -12.69 -10.24 16.25
N ILE A 256 -12.26 -10.87 15.16
CA ILE A 256 -12.86 -12.12 14.65
C ILE A 256 -11.75 -13.10 14.29
N PRO A 257 -11.50 -14.12 15.14
CA PRO A 257 -10.48 -15.13 14.85
C PRO A 257 -10.74 -15.86 13.53
N ASP A 258 -9.67 -16.25 12.86
CA ASP A 258 -9.64 -16.97 11.58
C ASP A 258 -10.25 -16.20 10.38
N LEU A 259 -10.56 -14.91 10.55
CA LEU A 259 -10.99 -14.01 9.48
C LEU A 259 -9.80 -13.17 9.01
N TYR A 260 -9.44 -13.26 7.74
CA TYR A 260 -8.30 -12.57 7.14
C TYR A 260 -8.74 -11.65 6.01
N PHE A 261 -7.90 -10.67 5.68
CA PHE A 261 -8.14 -9.75 4.58
C PHE A 261 -6.98 -9.77 3.57
N ALA A 262 -7.32 -9.70 2.28
CA ALA A 262 -6.35 -9.76 1.20
C ALA A 262 -6.62 -8.69 0.12
N GLY A 263 -5.59 -8.42 -0.70
CA GLY A 263 -5.63 -7.39 -1.73
C GLY A 263 -5.63 -5.98 -1.14
N VAL A 264 -6.39 -5.06 -1.73
CA VAL A 264 -6.45 -3.65 -1.29
C VAL A 264 -6.81 -3.49 0.19
N LEU A 265 -7.53 -4.44 0.78
CA LEU A 265 -7.90 -4.40 2.20
C LEU A 265 -6.69 -4.51 3.13
N MET A 266 -5.58 -5.12 2.68
CA MET A 266 -4.31 -5.19 3.43
C MET A 266 -3.71 -3.80 3.68
N SER A 267 -4.16 -2.78 2.94
CA SER A 267 -3.73 -1.40 3.16
C SER A 267 -4.17 -0.78 4.48
N ALA A 268 -4.96 -1.49 5.28
CA ALA A 268 -5.25 -1.08 6.65
C ALA A 268 -3.98 -1.06 7.52
N CYS A 269 -2.96 -1.84 7.17
CA CYS A 269 -1.73 -1.97 7.93
C CYS A 269 -0.68 -0.91 7.59
N ASP A 270 -0.82 -0.22 6.45
CA ASP A 270 0.13 0.77 5.95
C ASP A 270 -0.56 2.01 5.36
N HIS A 271 -1.76 2.34 5.85
CA HIS A 271 -2.67 3.30 5.22
C HIS A 271 -1.97 4.60 4.81
N LYS A 272 -1.96 4.86 3.49
CA LYS A 272 -1.33 6.03 2.85
C LYS A 272 0.18 6.16 3.09
N LYS A 273 0.89 5.04 3.33
CA LYS A 273 2.34 5.00 3.53
C LYS A 273 3.07 4.32 2.37
N THR A 274 2.65 3.11 2.00
CA THR A 274 3.30 2.33 0.94
C THR A 274 2.27 1.69 -0.01
N MET A 275 2.63 0.66 -0.77
CA MET A 275 1.91 0.23 -1.96
C MET A 275 0.92 -0.92 -1.73
N SER A 276 0.52 -1.23 -0.49
CA SER A 276 -0.45 -2.32 -0.22
C SER A 276 -1.85 -2.09 -0.78
N ALA A 277 -2.16 -0.88 -1.28
CA ALA A 277 -3.40 -0.60 -1.99
C ALA A 277 -3.36 -0.96 -3.50
N PHE A 278 -2.23 -1.48 -4.01
CA PHE A 278 -2.01 -1.71 -5.44
C PHE A 278 -1.43 -3.12 -5.69
N ILE A 279 -1.72 -3.71 -6.86
CA ILE A 279 -1.36 -5.11 -7.20
C ILE A 279 0.11 -5.40 -6.92
N HIS A 280 1.00 -4.53 -7.39
CA HIS A 280 2.43 -4.71 -7.23
C HIS A 280 2.92 -4.69 -5.79
N GLY A 281 2.25 -3.98 -4.89
CA GLY A 281 2.58 -3.99 -3.47
C GLY A 281 1.92 -5.16 -2.76
N PHE A 282 0.59 -5.30 -2.83
CA PHE A 282 -0.10 -6.32 -2.05
C PHE A 282 0.21 -7.75 -2.48
N ARG A 283 0.69 -8.00 -3.71
CA ARG A 283 1.08 -9.37 -4.10
C ARG A 283 2.20 -9.92 -3.20
N HIS A 284 3.13 -9.07 -2.75
CA HIS A 284 4.18 -9.45 -1.82
C HIS A 284 3.63 -9.62 -0.40
N ASN A 285 2.60 -8.85 -0.03
CA ASN A 285 1.89 -9.09 1.22
C ASN A 285 1.13 -10.42 1.19
N ILE A 286 0.58 -10.84 0.05
CA ILE A 286 -0.10 -12.13 -0.11
C ILE A 286 0.91 -13.28 0.02
N GLU A 287 2.11 -13.14 -0.54
CA GLU A 287 3.20 -14.11 -0.33
C GLU A 287 3.57 -14.22 1.15
N ALA A 288 3.74 -13.09 1.85
CA ALA A 288 3.98 -13.07 3.30
C ALA A 288 2.80 -13.68 4.10
N LEU A 289 1.56 -13.38 3.74
CA LEU A 289 0.37 -13.96 4.37
C LEU A 289 0.30 -15.48 4.15
N SER A 290 0.73 -15.97 2.98
CA SER A 290 0.83 -17.41 2.73
C SER A 290 1.79 -18.07 3.71
N ASN A 291 2.98 -17.48 3.94
CA ASN A 291 3.93 -17.99 4.92
C ASN A 291 3.38 -17.94 6.35
N VAL A 292 2.63 -16.89 6.71
CA VAL A 292 1.91 -16.84 8.00
C VAL A 292 0.97 -18.04 8.16
N PHE A 293 0.27 -18.44 7.11
CA PHE A 293 -0.61 -19.62 7.17
C PHE A 293 0.16 -20.93 7.33
N GLU A 294 1.26 -21.11 6.61
CA GLU A 294 2.12 -22.30 6.75
C GLU A 294 2.61 -22.44 8.20
N VAL A 295 3.11 -21.35 8.79
CA VAL A 295 3.55 -21.34 10.19
C VAL A 295 2.39 -21.60 11.15
N LYS A 296 1.31 -20.81 11.05
CA LYS A 296 0.22 -20.83 12.03
C LYS A 296 -0.62 -22.10 11.99
N TYR A 297 -0.79 -22.70 10.81
CA TYR A 297 -1.80 -23.73 10.59
C TYR A 297 -1.25 -25.06 10.11
N HIS A 298 -0.01 -25.09 9.64
CA HIS A 298 0.66 -26.31 9.16
C HIS A 298 1.87 -26.68 10.01
N GLY A 299 2.34 -25.79 10.89
CA GLY A 299 3.48 -26.05 11.76
C GLY A 299 4.81 -26.04 11.00
N GLU A 300 4.82 -25.46 9.81
CA GLU A 300 6.01 -25.25 8.99
C GLU A 300 6.80 -24.04 9.51
N GLU A 301 8.06 -23.94 9.11
CA GLU A 301 8.87 -22.75 9.38
C GLU A 301 8.71 -21.72 8.26
N TRP A 302 8.99 -20.45 8.58
CA TRP A 302 9.10 -19.44 7.53
C TRP A 302 10.26 -19.81 6.59
N PRO A 303 10.09 -19.77 5.25
CA PRO A 303 11.14 -20.14 4.31
C PRO A 303 12.43 -19.36 4.56
N HIS A 304 13.54 -20.08 4.75
CA HIS A 304 14.83 -19.49 5.07
C HIS A 304 16.01 -20.17 4.36
N GLU A 305 17.14 -19.48 4.38
CA GLU A 305 18.44 -19.99 3.95
C GLU A 305 19.44 -19.80 5.08
N ALA A 306 20.15 -20.87 5.47
CA ALA A 306 21.27 -20.77 6.40
C ALA A 306 22.52 -20.29 5.65
N ILE A 307 23.13 -19.22 6.13
CA ILE A 307 24.40 -18.69 5.64
C ILE A 307 25.47 -18.70 6.74
N GLU A 308 26.75 -18.65 6.36
CA GLU A 308 27.84 -18.58 7.33
C GLU A 308 27.77 -17.28 8.15
N ALA A 309 27.94 -17.36 9.47
CA ALA A 309 27.94 -16.19 10.36
C ALA A 309 29.25 -15.38 10.30
N THR A 310 29.80 -15.17 9.10
CA THR A 310 30.93 -14.27 8.89
C THR A 310 30.46 -12.90 8.43
N PRO A 311 31.14 -11.81 8.84
CA PRO A 311 30.80 -10.47 8.37
C PRO A 311 30.75 -10.35 6.85
N ARG A 312 31.63 -11.06 6.12
CA ARG A 312 31.65 -11.05 4.66
C ARG A 312 30.43 -11.72 4.06
N ALA A 313 30.10 -12.95 4.46
CA ALA A 313 28.97 -13.70 3.92
C ALA A 313 27.64 -12.97 4.18
N VAL A 314 27.47 -12.44 5.38
CA VAL A 314 26.33 -11.60 5.75
C VAL A 314 26.25 -10.33 4.90
N THR A 315 27.35 -9.60 4.76
CA THR A 315 27.38 -8.38 3.94
C THR A 315 27.03 -8.68 2.48
N ASP A 316 27.60 -9.75 1.89
CA ASP A 316 27.29 -10.18 0.54
C ASP A 316 25.81 -10.47 0.35
N LYS A 317 25.22 -11.21 1.28
CA LYS A 317 23.79 -11.54 1.24
C LYS A 317 22.92 -10.29 1.32
N VAL A 318 23.20 -9.41 2.27
CA VAL A 318 22.44 -8.16 2.46
C VAL A 318 22.55 -7.28 1.21
N ILE A 319 23.75 -7.10 0.66
CA ILE A 319 23.97 -6.29 -0.54
C ILE A 319 23.26 -6.89 -1.76
N ASP A 320 23.31 -8.21 -1.97
CA ASP A 320 22.56 -8.84 -3.07
C ASP A 320 21.04 -8.62 -2.93
N ARG A 321 20.51 -8.79 -1.72
CA ARG A 321 19.07 -8.67 -1.44
C ARG A 321 18.55 -7.24 -1.64
N VAL A 322 19.21 -6.23 -1.07
CA VAL A 322 18.76 -4.83 -1.22
C VAL A 322 18.80 -4.34 -2.67
N ASN A 323 19.62 -4.96 -3.53
CA ASN A 323 19.66 -4.65 -4.96
C ASN A 323 18.58 -5.38 -5.79
N ARG A 324 17.99 -6.48 -5.28
CA ARG A 324 17.22 -7.42 -6.11
C ARG A 324 15.81 -7.75 -5.60
N ALA A 325 15.49 -7.45 -4.34
CA ALA A 325 14.24 -7.79 -3.66
C ALA A 325 13.09 -6.83 -4.05
N PRO A 326 12.23 -7.14 -5.04
CA PRO A 326 11.14 -6.24 -5.44
C PRO A 326 10.21 -5.86 -4.29
N GLU A 327 9.96 -6.78 -3.36
CA GLU A 327 9.16 -6.57 -2.16
C GLU A 327 9.68 -5.43 -1.30
N MET A 328 10.99 -5.27 -1.11
CA MET A 328 11.53 -4.14 -0.33
C MET A 328 11.33 -2.80 -1.03
N PHE A 329 11.44 -2.77 -2.36
CA PHE A 329 11.22 -1.56 -3.15
C PHE A 329 9.75 -1.14 -3.21
N LEU A 330 8.84 -2.13 -3.18
CA LEU A 330 7.40 -1.92 -3.31
C LEU A 330 6.70 -1.90 -1.95
N GLN A 331 7.41 -2.21 -0.86
CA GLN A 331 6.93 -2.15 0.52
C GLN A 331 7.96 -1.50 1.46
N PRO A 332 8.51 -0.31 1.13
CA PRO A 332 9.55 0.33 1.93
C PRO A 332 9.13 0.54 3.38
N GLY A 333 9.99 0.12 4.31
CA GLY A 333 9.77 0.16 5.75
C GLY A 333 8.62 -0.71 6.28
N PHE A 334 7.94 -1.47 5.41
CA PHE A 334 6.79 -2.31 5.76
C PHE A 334 7.12 -3.80 5.68
N LEU A 335 7.73 -4.25 4.58
CA LEU A 335 8.37 -5.57 4.49
C LEU A 335 9.88 -5.43 4.67
N CYS A 336 10.48 -6.39 5.36
CA CYS A 336 11.91 -6.50 5.59
C CYS A 336 12.36 -7.95 5.45
N ASP A 337 13.66 -8.15 5.30
CA ASP A 337 14.28 -9.44 5.57
C ASP A 337 14.70 -9.50 7.05
N VAL A 338 14.77 -10.71 7.57
CA VAL A 338 15.17 -10.98 8.95
C VAL A 338 16.37 -11.91 8.94
N MET A 339 17.36 -11.62 9.78
CA MET A 339 18.50 -12.49 10.04
C MET A 339 18.49 -12.89 11.50
N VAL A 340 18.42 -14.18 11.81
CA VAL A 340 18.57 -14.68 13.18
C VAL A 340 19.95 -15.31 13.33
N VAL A 341 20.75 -14.86 14.30
CA VAL A 341 22.10 -15.39 14.52
C VAL A 341 22.03 -16.64 15.38
N ASN A 342 22.55 -17.75 14.86
CA ASN A 342 22.70 -18.99 15.60
C ASN A 342 24.15 -19.17 16.05
N GLU A 343 24.48 -18.64 17.23
CA GLU A 343 25.84 -18.67 17.78
C GLU A 343 26.38 -20.10 17.98
N MET A 344 25.51 -21.07 18.27
CA MET A 344 25.92 -22.46 18.52
C MET A 344 26.37 -23.15 17.23
N GLU A 345 25.68 -22.86 16.12
CA GLU A 345 25.96 -23.48 14.82
C GLU A 345 26.92 -22.64 13.97
N GLY A 346 27.19 -21.39 14.35
CA GLY A 346 28.02 -20.47 13.58
C GLY A 346 27.35 -20.06 12.26
N THR A 347 26.02 -20.03 12.24
CA THR A 347 25.19 -19.75 11.07
C THR A 347 24.27 -18.55 11.33
N VAL A 348 23.74 -17.99 10.26
CA VAL A 348 22.65 -17.01 10.27
C VAL A 348 21.51 -17.56 9.43
N ASP A 349 20.33 -17.66 10.01
CA ASP A 349 19.12 -18.01 9.28
C ASP A 349 18.53 -16.74 8.66
N TYR A 350 18.44 -16.73 7.33
CA TYR A 350 18.00 -15.58 6.55
C TYR A 350 16.58 -15.78 6.00
N PHE A 351 15.65 -14.96 6.47
CA PHE A 351 14.23 -15.01 6.12
C PHE A 351 13.86 -13.82 5.24
N ASN A 352 13.17 -14.08 4.12
CA ASN A 352 12.81 -13.04 3.17
C ASN A 352 11.37 -12.52 3.39
N GLY A 353 11.16 -11.23 3.13
CA GLY A 353 9.83 -10.67 2.88
C GLY A 353 8.86 -10.76 4.07
N VAL A 354 9.36 -10.59 5.30
CA VAL A 354 8.57 -10.61 6.53
C VAL A 354 8.00 -9.21 6.80
N ARG A 355 6.76 -9.12 7.27
CA ARG A 355 6.21 -7.83 7.71
C ARG A 355 6.89 -7.39 9.01
N LYS A 356 7.35 -6.14 9.06
CA LYS A 356 8.06 -5.58 10.22
C LYS A 356 7.31 -5.75 11.55
N ASP A 357 6.01 -5.49 11.58
CA ASP A 357 5.20 -5.69 12.80
C ASP A 357 5.11 -7.17 13.20
N TYR A 358 5.03 -8.09 12.22
CA TYR A 358 5.01 -9.53 12.49
C TYR A 358 6.35 -10.01 13.07
N VAL A 359 7.48 -9.43 12.65
CA VAL A 359 8.78 -9.71 13.28
C VAL A 359 8.69 -9.47 14.79
N MET A 360 8.12 -8.33 15.20
CA MET A 360 8.02 -7.96 16.62
C MET A 360 7.02 -8.83 17.39
N ASP A 361 5.90 -9.19 16.76
CA ASP A 361 4.81 -9.92 17.41
C ASP A 361 5.01 -11.45 17.44
N SER A 362 5.98 -11.97 16.68
CA SER A 362 6.22 -13.41 16.51
C SER A 362 7.45 -13.93 17.25
N HIS A 363 7.84 -15.17 16.97
CA HIS A 363 9.04 -15.78 17.53
C HIS A 363 10.34 -15.04 17.15
N PHE A 364 10.35 -14.29 16.03
CA PHE A 364 11.51 -13.51 15.62
C PHE A 364 11.93 -12.50 16.69
N GLY A 365 10.97 -11.72 17.20
CA GLY A 365 11.20 -10.71 18.24
C GLY A 365 11.63 -11.26 19.60
N GLN A 366 11.57 -12.58 19.79
CA GLN A 366 12.00 -13.26 21.01
C GLN A 366 13.48 -13.68 20.97
N ASN A 367 14.15 -13.56 19.82
CA ASN A 367 15.57 -13.86 19.70
C ASN A 367 16.42 -12.79 20.39
N ASN A 368 17.53 -13.21 20.99
CA ASN A 368 18.50 -12.34 21.65
C ASN A 368 19.41 -11.59 20.67
N HIS A 369 19.58 -12.11 19.45
CA HIS A 369 20.47 -11.54 18.43
C HIS A 369 19.86 -11.75 17.05
N TYR A 370 19.23 -10.71 16.53
CA TYR A 370 18.67 -10.74 15.17
C TYR A 370 18.72 -9.36 14.51
N TYR A 371 18.59 -9.34 13.18
CA TYR A 371 18.58 -8.11 12.40
C TYR A 371 17.33 -8.03 11.53
N THR A 372 16.89 -6.80 11.25
CA THR A 372 15.98 -6.53 10.13
C THR A 372 16.69 -5.70 9.07
N ILE A 373 16.44 -6.01 7.81
CA ILE A 373 16.97 -5.30 6.64
C ILE A 373 15.79 -4.81 5.81
N SER A 374 15.68 -3.50 5.63
CA SER A 374 14.63 -2.86 4.84
C SER A 374 15.20 -1.82 3.88
N LEU A 375 14.42 -1.44 2.89
CA LEU A 375 14.61 -0.18 2.17
C LEU A 375 13.64 0.85 2.75
N GLU A 376 14.09 2.06 3.02
CA GLU A 376 13.26 3.12 3.62
C GLU A 376 13.53 4.47 2.92
N TYR A 377 12.48 5.28 2.76
CA TYR A 377 12.65 6.66 2.33
C TYR A 377 13.08 7.51 3.52
N GLY A 378 14.13 8.30 3.35
CA GLY A 378 14.48 9.29 4.36
C GLY A 378 13.52 10.47 4.40
N HIS A 379 13.71 11.32 5.40
CA HIS A 379 12.90 12.51 5.55
C HIS A 379 13.48 13.66 4.71
N PHE A 380 12.71 14.12 3.73
CA PHE A 380 13.06 15.29 2.94
C PHE A 380 11.91 16.30 2.90
N LEU A 381 12.23 17.57 3.15
CA LEU A 381 11.33 18.70 3.04
C LEU A 381 11.92 19.68 2.02
N GLY A 382 11.25 19.88 0.90
CA GLY A 382 11.73 20.80 -0.14
C GLY A 382 11.27 20.42 -1.54
N ASP A 383 12.00 20.92 -2.53
CA ASP A 383 11.80 20.57 -3.92
C ASP A 383 12.38 19.17 -4.21
N PRO A 384 11.56 18.15 -4.53
CA PRO A 384 12.05 16.79 -4.80
C PRO A 384 12.92 16.71 -6.07
N PHE A 385 12.99 17.78 -6.87
CA PHE A 385 13.88 17.87 -8.04
C PHE A 385 15.23 18.53 -7.71
N SER A 386 15.41 19.03 -6.49
CA SER A 386 16.60 19.78 -6.05
C SER A 386 17.08 19.28 -4.67
N VAL A 387 17.43 17.99 -4.60
CA VAL A 387 17.85 17.33 -3.35
C VAL A 387 19.37 17.40 -3.18
N GLU A 388 19.84 18.05 -2.11
CA GLU A 388 21.25 18.01 -1.70
C GLU A 388 21.59 16.63 -1.10
N ARG A 389 22.75 16.08 -1.47
CA ARG A 389 23.19 14.75 -1.03
C ARG A 389 24.61 14.81 -0.47
N ASP A 390 24.81 14.15 0.66
CA ASP A 390 26.12 13.92 1.26
C ASP A 390 26.51 12.46 1.02
N PRO A 391 27.55 12.18 0.23
CA PRO A 391 27.95 10.81 -0.08
C PRO A 391 28.75 10.15 1.06
N SER A 392 29.04 10.86 2.16
CA SER A 392 29.79 10.29 3.28
C SER A 392 28.97 9.23 4.03
N PRO A 393 29.57 8.08 4.40
CA PRO A 393 28.86 7.03 5.13
C PRO A 393 28.23 7.50 6.43
N ASP A 394 28.87 8.44 7.14
CA ASP A 394 28.36 9.01 8.39
C ASP A 394 27.08 9.83 8.21
N ALA A 395 26.82 10.32 6.99
CA ALA A 395 25.61 11.05 6.65
C ALA A 395 24.45 10.16 6.18
N ALA A 396 24.63 8.83 6.10
CA ALA A 396 23.64 7.93 5.52
C ALA A 396 22.27 7.91 6.21
N MET A 397 22.24 8.20 7.52
CA MET A 397 20.98 8.37 8.25
C MET A 397 20.14 9.55 7.73
N ASN A 398 20.78 10.50 7.03
CA ASN A 398 20.13 11.67 6.42
C ASN A 398 19.86 11.47 4.91
N ALA A 399 20.08 10.27 4.36
CA ALA A 399 19.83 9.99 2.95
C ALA A 399 18.36 10.29 2.60
N ALA A 400 18.13 11.18 1.64
CA ALA A 400 16.80 11.67 1.32
C ALA A 400 15.97 10.65 0.52
N TYR A 401 16.62 9.85 -0.32
CA TYR A 401 15.95 8.86 -1.16
C TYR A 401 15.84 7.50 -0.47
N LEU A 402 15.27 6.54 -1.21
CA LEU A 402 15.16 5.15 -0.79
C LEU A 402 16.56 4.56 -0.57
N HIS A 403 16.82 4.05 0.63
CA HIS A 403 18.12 3.52 1.01
C HIS A 403 18.01 2.33 1.97
N PRO A 404 19.04 1.46 2.04
CA PRO A 404 19.05 0.34 2.97
C PRO A 404 19.21 0.78 4.42
N VAL A 405 18.40 0.17 5.28
CA VAL A 405 18.46 0.33 6.73
C VAL A 405 18.59 -1.04 7.37
N ILE A 406 19.62 -1.21 8.19
CA ILE A 406 19.93 -2.43 8.94
C ILE A 406 19.76 -2.10 10.41
N ARG A 407 18.92 -2.87 11.10
CA ARG A 407 18.70 -2.71 12.54
C ARG A 407 19.03 -4.00 13.25
N HIS A 408 19.92 -3.93 14.23
CA HIS A 408 20.23 -5.01 15.17
C HIS A 408 19.27 -4.94 16.36
N TYR A 409 18.72 -6.07 16.74
CA TYR A 409 17.80 -6.23 17.85
C TYR A 409 18.23 -7.30 18.83
N SER A 410 17.83 -7.10 20.09
CA SER A 410 17.84 -8.10 21.15
C SER A 410 16.50 -8.07 21.88
N TYR A 411 15.77 -9.20 21.89
CA TYR A 411 14.47 -9.34 22.56
C TYR A 411 13.48 -8.19 22.24
N GLY A 412 13.36 -7.87 20.96
CA GLY A 412 12.47 -6.81 20.48
C GLY A 412 12.96 -5.38 20.72
N GLN A 413 14.15 -5.19 21.32
CA GLN A 413 14.75 -3.87 21.51
C GLN A 413 15.84 -3.61 20.47
N ILE A 414 15.86 -2.41 19.89
CA ILE A 414 16.92 -2.00 18.96
C ILE A 414 18.21 -1.80 19.76
N VAL A 415 19.26 -2.51 19.37
CA VAL A 415 20.62 -2.40 19.91
C VAL A 415 21.43 -1.40 19.10
N SER A 416 21.36 -1.49 17.77
CA SER A 416 22.05 -0.56 16.86
C SER A 416 21.32 -0.45 15.53
N GLU A 417 21.60 0.64 14.81
CA GLU A 417 21.02 0.93 13.49
C GLU A 417 22.16 1.41 12.57
N HIS A 418 22.17 0.93 11.34
CA HIS A 418 23.12 1.29 10.31
C HIS A 418 22.40 1.58 9.00
N HIS A 419 22.75 2.72 8.40
CA HIS A 419 22.22 3.14 7.11
C HIS A 419 23.31 3.01 6.06
N ILE A 420 22.96 2.45 4.90
CA ILE A 420 23.77 2.53 3.70
C ILE A 420 23.25 3.74 2.90
N ASN A 421 24.14 4.58 2.38
CA ASN A 421 23.73 5.76 1.60
C ASN A 421 22.81 5.40 0.42
N ASP A 422 21.95 6.35 0.03
CA ASP A 422 21.17 6.21 -1.20
C ASP A 422 22.06 6.15 -2.44
N ASP A 423 21.57 5.51 -3.50
CA ASP A 423 22.16 5.53 -4.84
C ASP A 423 21.04 5.84 -5.84
N LEU A 424 21.32 6.71 -6.82
CA LEU A 424 20.29 7.19 -7.76
C LEU A 424 19.72 6.07 -8.63
N GLU A 425 20.52 5.05 -8.91
CA GLU A 425 20.12 3.88 -9.68
C GLU A 425 19.70 2.72 -8.76
N SER A 426 19.81 2.90 -7.44
CA SER A 426 19.64 1.84 -6.44
C SER A 426 20.65 0.70 -6.64
N HIS A 427 21.91 1.05 -6.90
CA HIS A 427 23.01 0.12 -7.14
C HIS A 427 24.05 0.14 -6.01
N TRP A 428 23.88 -0.74 -5.01
CA TRP A 428 24.72 -0.78 -3.79
C TRP A 428 25.91 -1.74 -3.84
N TYR A 429 26.33 -2.20 -5.02
CA TYR A 429 27.48 -3.12 -5.16
C TYR A 429 28.86 -2.46 -5.03
N LYS A 430 28.94 -1.13 -4.99
CA LYS A 430 30.21 -0.39 -4.94
C LYS A 430 30.83 -0.46 -3.55
N ASP A 431 32.17 -0.44 -3.49
CA ASP A 431 32.92 -0.50 -2.23
C ASP A 431 32.54 0.61 -1.24
N GLU A 432 32.14 1.79 -1.72
CA GLU A 432 31.66 2.91 -0.88
C GLU A 432 30.40 2.57 -0.06
N TYR A 433 29.63 1.56 -0.48
CA TYR A 433 28.46 1.04 0.24
C TYR A 433 28.77 -0.29 0.97
N VAL A 434 29.53 -1.16 0.30
CA VAL A 434 29.87 -2.50 0.82
C VAL A 434 30.81 -2.42 2.02
N MET A 435 31.83 -1.55 1.98
CA MET A 435 32.84 -1.49 3.04
C MET A 435 32.29 -0.95 4.38
N PRO A 436 31.44 0.10 4.42
CA PRO A 436 30.77 0.51 5.65
C PRO A 436 29.86 -0.58 6.24
N ALA A 437 29.08 -1.28 5.39
CA ALA A 437 28.24 -2.38 5.84
C ALA A 437 29.08 -3.55 6.40
N LEU A 438 30.20 -3.88 5.75
CA LEU A 438 31.14 -4.90 6.24
C LEU A 438 31.76 -4.51 7.59
N ALA A 439 32.14 -3.24 7.75
CA ALA A 439 32.66 -2.74 9.02
C ALA A 439 31.62 -2.87 10.13
N TYR A 440 30.36 -2.47 9.86
CA TYR A 440 29.25 -2.63 10.79
C TYR A 440 29.06 -4.10 11.22
N PHE A 441 28.98 -5.03 10.28
CA PHE A 441 28.83 -6.45 10.63
C PHE A 441 30.06 -7.05 11.32
N THR A 442 31.26 -6.53 11.06
CA THR A 442 32.49 -6.93 11.76
C THR A 442 32.42 -6.58 13.25
N GLU A 443 31.80 -5.44 13.58
CA GLU A 443 31.62 -5.01 14.97
C GLU A 443 30.43 -5.69 15.64
N GLN A 444 29.33 -5.91 14.91
CA GLN A 444 28.04 -6.32 15.50
C GLN A 444 27.79 -7.83 15.55
N LEU A 445 28.45 -8.64 14.71
CA LEU A 445 28.26 -10.12 14.72
C LEU A 445 29.10 -10.83 15.79
N VAL A 446 29.79 -10.08 16.66
CA VAL A 446 30.58 -10.67 17.75
C VAL A 446 29.61 -11.19 18.83
N PRO A 447 29.77 -12.43 19.32
CA PRO A 447 28.93 -12.95 20.40
C PRO A 447 28.98 -12.02 21.62
N GLU A 448 27.83 -11.72 22.22
CA GLU A 448 27.85 -11.00 23.51
C GLU A 448 28.60 -11.86 24.54
N PRO A 449 29.53 -11.28 25.33
CA PRO A 449 30.16 -12.04 26.40
C PRO A 449 29.07 -12.49 27.36
N VAL A 450 28.85 -13.81 27.44
CA VAL A 450 27.93 -14.44 28.41
C VAL A 450 28.20 -13.81 29.77
N MET A 451 27.28 -12.98 30.25
CA MET A 451 27.29 -12.54 31.63
C MET A 451 27.11 -13.81 32.46
N ALA A 452 28.23 -14.33 32.98
CA ALA A 452 28.21 -15.33 34.01
C ALA A 452 27.32 -14.78 35.13
N MET A 453 26.10 -15.31 35.25
CA MET A 453 25.30 -15.13 36.44
C MET A 453 26.17 -15.63 37.59
N ALA A 454 26.73 -14.68 38.35
CA ALA A 454 27.33 -14.98 39.62
C ALA A 454 26.22 -15.62 40.47
N MET A 455 26.30 -16.94 40.62
CA MET A 455 25.64 -17.62 41.71
C MET A 455 26.35 -17.18 42.98
N ASP A 456 25.66 -16.39 43.79
CA ASP A 456 25.84 -16.31 45.25
C ASP A 456 24.46 -16.24 45.91
#